data_AF-A0AAW6Y335-F1
#
_entry.id   AF-A0AAW6Y335-F1
#
_cell.length_a   1.000
_cell.length_b   1.000
_cell.length_c   1.000
_cell.angle_alpha   90.00
_cell.angle_beta   90.00
_cell.angle_gamma   90.00
#
_symmetry.space_group_name_H-M   'P 1'
#
loop_
_entity.id
_entity.type
_entity.pdbx_description
1 polymer ?
#
loop_
_entity_poly.entity_id
_entity_poly.type
_entity_poly.pdbx_seq_one_letter_code
_entity_poly.pdbx_strand_id
1 'polypeptide(L)'
;IAQVARSLALEGMMPKAFTKVTKANAPIVGMVIITIAQTLLSLMTISPSLSEQFEVLVNLAVITNVVPYILCMGSLMVMQKVSNVPRREARIT
;
A
#
# COMPACT_ATOMS: atom_id res chain seq x y z
N ILE A 1 -0.55 -1.77 5.82
CA ILE A 1 -1.77 -1.08 5.33
C ILE A 1 -2.18 0.06 6.27
N ALA A 2 -2.45 -0.19 7.55
CA ALA A 2 -2.86 0.88 8.49
C ALA A 2 -1.83 2.02 8.65
N GLN A 3 -0.52 1.72 8.59
CA GLN A 3 0.55 2.73 8.60
C GLN A 3 0.58 3.58 7.32
N VAL A 4 0.33 2.97 6.14
CA VAL A 4 0.24 3.67 4.86
C VAL A 4 -1.02 4.55 4.81
N ALA A 5 -2.14 4.05 5.29
CA ALA A 5 -3.36 4.83 5.45
C ALA A 5 -3.17 6.00 6.43
N ARG A 6 -2.37 5.81 7.50
CA ARG A 6 -2.00 6.88 8.43
C ARG A 6 -1.10 7.92 7.75
N SER A 7 -0.08 7.53 6.98
CA SER A 7 0.78 8.49 6.27
C SER A 7 0.01 9.29 5.23
N LEU A 8 -0.90 8.65 4.49
CA LEU A 8 -1.81 9.33 3.56
C LEU A 8 -2.82 10.24 4.27
N ALA A 9 -3.30 9.86 5.46
CA ALA A 9 -4.18 10.71 6.27
C ALA A 9 -3.42 11.91 6.88
N LEU A 10 -2.13 11.75 7.18
CA LEU A 10 -1.24 12.85 7.59
C LEU A 10 -0.99 13.82 6.43
N GLU A 11 -0.88 13.32 5.20
CA GLU A 11 -0.80 14.12 3.96
C GLU A 11 -2.17 14.69 3.52
N GLY A 12 -3.24 14.43 4.28
CA GLY A 12 -4.58 14.98 4.02
C GLY A 12 -5.40 14.23 2.96
N MET A 13 -4.88 13.14 2.41
CA MET A 13 -5.53 12.33 1.36
C MET A 13 -6.54 11.29 1.90
N MET A 14 -6.63 11.12 3.23
CA MET A 14 -7.58 10.20 3.88
C MET A 14 -8.28 10.86 5.08
N PRO A 15 -9.51 10.42 5.44
CA PRO A 15 -10.28 11.00 6.53
C PRO A 15 -9.54 10.95 7.88
N LYS A 16 -9.66 12.03 8.66
CA LYS A 16 -8.98 12.26 9.96
C LYS A 16 -9.24 11.17 11.04
N ALA A 17 -10.14 10.22 10.79
CA ALA A 17 -10.31 9.05 11.64
C ALA A 17 -9.04 8.16 11.68
N PHE A 18 -8.24 8.16 10.60
CA PHE A 18 -7.01 7.36 10.48
C PHE A 18 -5.76 8.04 11.06
N THR A 19 -5.81 9.33 11.41
CA THR A 19 -4.69 10.02 12.09
C THR A 19 -4.67 9.80 13.61
N LYS A 20 -5.77 9.29 14.19
CA LYS A 20 -5.85 9.01 15.64
C LYS A 20 -4.98 7.80 16.00
N VAL A 21 -3.96 8.05 16.81
CA VAL A 21 -3.03 7.03 17.31
C VAL A 21 -3.05 6.99 18.83
N THR A 22 -2.83 5.81 19.38
CA THR A 22 -2.77 5.61 20.84
C THR A 22 -1.39 5.97 21.39
N LYS A 23 -1.24 5.98 22.73
CA LYS A 23 0.02 6.31 23.41
C LYS A 23 1.24 5.50 22.95
N ALA A 24 1.02 4.33 22.36
CA ALA A 24 2.05 3.47 21.77
C ALA A 24 2.29 3.73 20.27
N ASN A 25 1.86 4.88 19.72
CA ASN A 25 1.94 5.22 18.29
C ASN A 25 1.21 4.25 17.35
N ALA A 26 0.28 3.44 17.85
CA ALA A 26 -0.46 2.47 17.05
C ALA A 26 -1.79 3.05 16.53
N PRO A 27 -2.11 2.95 15.22
CA PRO A 27 -3.38 3.39 14.65
C PRO A 27 -4.48 2.32 14.87
N ILE A 28 -4.92 2.14 16.12
CA ILE A 28 -5.87 1.07 16.50
C ILE A 28 -7.22 1.21 15.80
N VAL A 29 -7.72 2.43 15.61
CA VAL A 29 -8.97 2.69 14.88
C VAL A 29 -8.88 2.17 13.44
N GLY A 30 -7.75 2.41 12.77
CA GLY A 30 -7.52 1.92 11.41
C GLY A 30 -7.41 0.39 11.35
N MET A 31 -6.84 -0.25 12.38
CA MET A 31 -6.75 -1.71 12.46
C MET A 31 -8.14 -2.35 12.55
N VAL A 32 -9.01 -1.88 13.44
CA VAL A 32 -10.37 -2.43 13.63
C VAL A 32 -11.21 -2.33 12.36
N ILE A 33 -11.16 -1.19 11.66
CA ILE A 33 -11.91 -0.98 10.41
C ILE A 33 -11.45 -1.97 9.33
N ILE A 34 -10.13 -2.15 9.18
CA ILE A 34 -9.57 -3.08 8.20
C ILE A 34 -9.95 -4.51 8.55
N THR A 35 -9.91 -4.90 9.82
CA THR A 35 -10.29 -6.26 10.26
C THR A 35 -11.75 -6.55 9.95
N ILE A 36 -12.67 -5.62 10.22
CA ILE A 36 -14.10 -5.79 9.89
C ILE A 36 -14.31 -5.95 8.38
N ALA A 37 -13.65 -5.10 7.58
CA ALA A 37 -13.71 -5.20 6.12
C ALA A 37 -13.14 -6.55 5.62
N GLN A 38 -12.05 -7.03 6.20
CA GLN A 38 -11.45 -8.33 5.87
C GLN A 38 -12.37 -9.50 6.23
N THR A 39 -13.06 -9.46 7.38
CA THR A 39 -14.02 -10.49 7.77
C THR A 39 -15.24 -10.52 6.84
N LEU A 40 -15.75 -9.35 6.44
CA LEU A 40 -16.85 -9.23 5.47
C LEU A 40 -16.47 -9.79 4.10
N LEU A 41 -15.29 -9.44 3.58
CA LEU A 41 -14.77 -9.98 2.33
C LEU A 41 -14.58 -11.49 2.40
N SER A 42 -14.12 -12.02 3.53
CA SER A 42 -13.97 -13.47 3.75
C SER A 42 -15.29 -14.23 3.73
N LEU A 43 -16.39 -13.62 4.18
CA LEU A 43 -17.73 -14.21 4.11
C LEU A 43 -18.30 -14.16 2.68
N MET A 44 -17.91 -13.16 1.90
CA MET A 44 -18.33 -13.00 0.50
C MET A 44 -17.67 -13.99 -0.46
N THR A 45 -16.54 -14.60 -0.10
CA THR A 45 -15.78 -15.58 -0.93
C THR A 45 -16.46 -16.96 -1.08
N ILE A 46 -17.59 -17.20 -0.41
CA ILE A 46 -18.38 -18.43 -0.56
C ILE A 46 -19.31 -18.36 -1.79
N SER A 47 -19.61 -17.15 -2.29
CA SER A 47 -20.54 -16.96 -3.42
C SER A 47 -19.77 -16.88 -4.75
N PRO A 48 -20.08 -17.75 -5.75
CA PRO A 48 -19.29 -17.87 -6.99
C PRO A 48 -19.26 -16.59 -7.85
N SER A 49 -20.29 -15.75 -7.81
CA SER A 49 -20.31 -14.46 -8.54
C SER A 49 -19.51 -13.35 -7.86
N LEU A 50 -19.32 -13.44 -6.54
CA LEU A 50 -18.47 -12.53 -5.76
C LEU A 50 -17.00 -12.95 -5.82
N SER A 51 -16.70 -14.25 -5.88
CA SER A 51 -15.33 -14.74 -6.04
C SER A 51 -14.69 -14.27 -7.34
N GLU A 52 -15.44 -14.26 -8.45
CA GLU A 52 -14.94 -13.77 -9.74
C GLU A 52 -14.69 -12.24 -9.72
N GLN A 53 -15.61 -11.46 -9.13
CA GLN A 53 -15.41 -10.01 -8.92
C GLN A 53 -14.26 -9.72 -7.94
N PHE A 54 -14.10 -10.54 -6.90
CA PHE A 54 -13.00 -10.43 -5.96
C PHE A 54 -11.66 -10.75 -6.62
N GLU A 55 -11.61 -11.75 -7.49
CA GLU A 55 -10.40 -12.09 -8.26
C GLU A 55 -9.97 -10.94 -9.17
N VAL A 56 -10.93 -10.26 -9.81
CA VAL A 56 -10.65 -9.01 -10.56
C VAL A 56 -10.14 -7.91 -9.64
N LEU A 57 -10.76 -7.70 -8.46
CA LEU A 57 -10.30 -6.70 -7.48
C LEU A 57 -8.89 -7.03 -6.94
N VAL A 58 -8.59 -8.30 -6.69
CA VAL A 58 -7.26 -8.77 -6.26
C VAL A 58 -6.23 -8.57 -7.38
N ASN A 59 -6.55 -8.94 -8.61
CA ASN A 59 -5.66 -8.73 -9.76
C ASN A 59 -5.38 -7.24 -9.98
N LEU A 60 -6.39 -6.38 -9.83
CA LEU A 60 -6.22 -4.93 -9.87
C LEU A 60 -5.34 -4.43 -8.72
N ALA A 61 -5.55 -4.94 -7.50
CA ALA A 61 -4.73 -4.60 -6.34
C ALA A 61 -3.27 -5.04 -6.51
N VAL A 62 -3.01 -6.21 -7.11
CA VAL A 62 -1.65 -6.68 -7.41
C VAL A 62 -0.97 -5.73 -8.39
N ILE A 63 -1.61 -5.39 -9.50
CA ILE A 63 -1.07 -4.44 -10.49
C ILE A 63 -0.82 -3.06 -9.85
N THR A 64 -1.74 -2.58 -9.01
CA THR A 64 -1.61 -1.30 -8.30
C THR A 64 -0.42 -1.26 -7.36
N ASN A 65 -0.01 -2.41 -6.79
CA ASN A 65 1.21 -2.49 -6.00
C ASN A 65 2.45 -2.63 -6.90
N VAL A 66 2.39 -3.47 -7.94
CA VAL A 66 3.54 -3.78 -8.82
C VAL A 66 3.99 -2.57 -9.64
N VAL A 67 3.07 -1.73 -10.12
CA VAL A 67 3.42 -0.54 -10.94
C VAL A 67 4.35 0.43 -10.19
N PRO A 68 4.03 0.89 -8.97
CA PRO A 68 4.97 1.66 -8.15
C PRO A 68 6.32 0.97 -7.93
N TYR A 69 6.34 -0.35 -7.71
CA TYR A 69 7.60 -1.09 -7.54
C TYR A 69 8.49 -1.04 -8.79
N ILE A 70 7.91 -1.24 -9.98
CA ILE A 70 8.64 -1.16 -11.25
C ILE A 70 9.14 0.26 -11.49
N LEU A 71 8.31 1.27 -11.23
CA LEU A 71 8.69 2.67 -11.35
C LEU A 71 9.84 3.04 -10.40
N CYS A 72 9.79 2.58 -9.14
CA CYS A 72 10.88 2.77 -8.18
C CYS A 72 12.18 2.13 -8.68
N MET A 73 12.14 0.87 -9.13
CA MET A 73 13.32 0.17 -9.66
C MET A 73 13.92 0.87 -10.90
N GLY A 74 13.08 1.32 -11.82
CA GLY A 74 13.54 2.11 -12.98
C GLY A 74 14.09 3.48 -12.60
N SER A 75 13.48 4.14 -11.60
CA SER A 75 13.90 5.45 -11.12
C SER A 75 15.26 5.44 -10.43
N LEU A 76 15.73 4.29 -9.90
CA LEU A 76 17.04 4.18 -9.25
C LEU A 76 18.18 4.60 -10.18
N MET A 77 18.13 4.21 -11.45
CA MET A 77 19.15 4.60 -12.45
C MET A 77 19.13 6.11 -12.70
N VAL A 78 17.93 6.70 -12.78
CA VAL A 78 17.76 8.15 -12.96
C VAL A 78 18.25 8.90 -11.72
N MET A 79 17.91 8.41 -10.53
CA MET A 79 18.28 9.03 -9.24
C MET A 79 19.79 8.99 -9.01
N GLN A 80 20.48 7.89 -9.34
CA GLN A 80 21.94 7.80 -9.28
C GLN A 80 22.62 8.77 -10.26
N LYS A 81 22.04 8.95 -11.45
CA LYS A 81 22.55 9.90 -12.46
C LYS A 81 22.36 11.35 -12.05
N VAL A 82 21.21 11.68 -11.45
CA VAL A 82 20.91 13.03 -10.91
C VAL A 82 21.78 13.34 -9.69
N SER A 83 22.07 12.33 -8.86
CA SER A 83 22.88 12.48 -7.64
C SER A 83 24.40 12.42 -7.90
N ASN A 84 24.85 12.35 -9.15
CA ASN A 84 26.26 12.35 -9.57
C ASN A 84 27.12 11.28 -8.85
N VAL A 85 26.53 10.10 -8.59
CA VAL A 85 27.20 9.03 -7.83
C VAL A 85 28.37 8.46 -8.66
N PRO A 86 29.59 8.30 -8.07
CA PRO A 86 30.72 7.72 -8.76
C PRO A 86 30.42 6.31 -9.29
N ARG A 87 30.80 6.04 -10.55
CA ARG A 87 30.57 4.75 -11.27
C ARG A 87 31.01 3.48 -10.51
N ARG A 88 31.84 3.61 -9.46
CA ARG A 88 32.33 2.51 -8.63
C ARG A 88 31.32 2.04 -7.57
N GLU A 89 30.37 2.90 -7.19
CA GLU A 89 29.32 2.62 -6.19
C GLU A 89 27.93 2.42 -6.80
N ALA A 90 27.75 2.79 -8.07
CA ALA A 90 26.55 2.51 -8.85
C ALA A 90 26.44 1.01 -9.15
N ARG A 91 26.01 0.22 -8.16
CA ARG A 91 25.70 -1.19 -8.36
C ARG A 91 24.32 -1.32 -9.00
N ILE A 92 24.33 -1.81 -10.24
CA ILE A 92 23.16 -2.34 -10.93
C ILE A 92 23.13 -3.81 -10.53
N THR A 93 22.42 -4.13 -9.46
CA THR A 93 22.02 -5.52 -9.16
C THR A 93 20.55 -5.64 -9.49
#